data_AF-A0A2N4T2J2-F1
#
_entry.id   AF-A0A2N4T2J2-F1
#
_cell.length_a   1.000
_cell.length_b   1.000
_cell.length_c   1.000
_cell.angle_alpha   90.00
_cell.angle_beta   90.00
_cell.angle_gamma   90.00
#
_symmetry.space_group_name_H-M   'P 1'
#
loop_
_entity.id
_entity.type
_entity.pdbx_description
1 polymer ?
#
loop_
_entity_poly.entity_id
_entity_poly.type
_entity_poly.pdbx_seq_one_letter_code
_entity_poly.pdbx_strand_id
1 'polypeptide(L)'
;MLVLAVAVPVSQMGSLTRTTQEVKRYYAWDGPESILGHDEFELLQELGRLTGPGDVVAVNPWNGGSLAWAVAERPVTQYHVEDPEPPLDELVAGIDTAAPGSPACAAAEELGVEWVLDFGTQLLVPWATEPLEVYSGVTGVDPAADPGLAPVAREGGAVLYEVVGCDGP
;
A
#
# COMPACT_ATOMS: atom_id res chain seq x y z
N MET A 1 -11.37 -7.73 -48.25
CA MET A 1 -11.95 -7.73 -46.89
C MET A 1 -11.36 -8.81 -45.97
N LEU A 2 -11.21 -10.07 -46.41
CA LEU A 2 -10.66 -11.15 -45.56
C LEU A 2 -9.22 -10.91 -45.05
N VAL A 3 -8.36 -10.29 -45.87
CA VAL A 3 -6.96 -10.00 -45.51
C VAL A 3 -6.85 -8.98 -44.36
N LEU A 4 -7.74 -7.96 -44.35
CA LEU A 4 -7.82 -6.99 -43.26
C LEU A 4 -8.37 -7.62 -41.97
N ALA A 5 -9.31 -8.56 -42.08
CA ALA A 5 -9.89 -9.26 -40.93
C ALA A 5 -8.89 -10.15 -40.18
N VAL A 6 -7.85 -10.67 -40.85
CA VAL A 6 -6.79 -11.47 -40.24
C VAL A 6 -5.57 -10.63 -39.84
N ALA A 7 -5.26 -9.57 -40.59
CA ALA A 7 -4.10 -8.72 -40.30
C ALA A 7 -4.20 -7.98 -38.95
N VAL A 8 -5.40 -7.50 -38.58
CA VAL A 8 -5.64 -6.78 -37.31
C VAL A 8 -5.42 -7.65 -36.07
N PRO A 9 -6.00 -8.87 -35.94
CA PRO A 9 -5.71 -9.72 -34.78
C PRO A 9 -4.24 -10.15 -34.72
N VAL A 10 -3.59 -10.44 -35.86
CA VAL A 10 -2.16 -10.83 -35.91
C VAL A 10 -1.25 -9.67 -35.49
N SER A 11 -1.58 -8.42 -35.82
CA SER A 11 -0.77 -7.27 -35.40
C SER A 11 -0.83 -7.02 -33.88
N GLN A 12 -1.95 -7.36 -33.24
CA GLN A 12 -2.14 -7.17 -31.79
C GLN A 12 -1.60 -8.34 -30.94
N MET A 13 -1.48 -9.54 -31.51
CA MET A 13 -1.02 -10.75 -30.78
C MET A 13 0.33 -10.55 -30.08
N GLY A 14 1.31 -9.91 -30.74
CA GLY A 14 2.64 -9.69 -30.17
C GLY A 14 2.61 -8.75 -28.96
N SER A 15 1.84 -7.67 -29.05
CA SER A 15 1.67 -6.70 -27.95
C SER A 15 0.94 -7.32 -26.77
N LEU A 16 -0.21 -7.96 -27.00
CA LEU A 16 -1.00 -8.61 -25.95
C LEU A 16 -0.20 -9.73 -25.24
N THR A 17 0.60 -10.50 -25.98
CA THR A 17 1.44 -11.54 -25.39
C THR A 17 2.50 -10.95 -24.47
N ARG A 18 3.18 -9.87 -24.90
CA ARG A 18 4.16 -9.18 -24.04
C ARG A 18 3.51 -8.62 -22.78
N THR A 19 2.43 -7.86 -22.93
CA THR A 19 1.71 -7.28 -21.79
C THR A 19 1.24 -8.36 -20.83
N THR A 20 0.72 -9.49 -21.34
CA THR A 20 0.30 -10.61 -20.49
C THR A 20 1.49 -11.23 -19.74
N GLN A 21 2.64 -11.39 -20.38
CA GLN A 21 3.85 -11.91 -19.74
C GLN A 21 4.39 -10.94 -18.68
N GLU A 22 4.36 -9.64 -18.96
CA GLU A 22 4.76 -8.60 -18.01
C GLU A 22 3.86 -8.58 -16.79
N VAL A 23 2.54 -8.48 -16.99
CA VAL A 23 1.55 -8.48 -15.89
C VAL A 23 1.65 -9.74 -15.04
N LYS A 24 1.90 -10.91 -15.64
CA LYS A 24 2.08 -12.16 -14.89
C LYS A 24 3.23 -12.11 -13.87
N ARG A 25 4.27 -11.30 -14.11
CA ARG A 25 5.40 -11.16 -13.17
C ARG A 25 4.97 -10.42 -11.91
N TYR A 26 4.11 -9.41 -12.06
CA TYR A 26 3.60 -8.62 -10.94
C TYR A 26 2.66 -9.39 -10.00
N TYR A 27 2.17 -10.56 -10.41
CA TYR A 27 1.29 -11.41 -9.60
C TYR A 27 1.88 -12.81 -9.37
N ALA A 28 3.18 -12.98 -9.56
CA ALA A 28 3.87 -14.23 -9.28
C ALA A 28 4.10 -14.38 -7.76
N TRP A 29 3.85 -15.55 -7.18
CA TRP A 29 3.89 -15.78 -5.73
C TRP A 29 5.20 -15.37 -5.03
N ASP A 30 6.35 -15.51 -5.71
CA ASP A 30 7.68 -15.26 -5.12
C ASP A 30 8.58 -14.60 -6.17
N GLY A 31 8.03 -13.61 -6.86
CA GLY A 31 8.75 -12.81 -7.85
C GLY A 31 9.30 -11.53 -7.23
N PRO A 32 10.49 -11.05 -7.61
CA PRO A 32 11.02 -9.79 -7.10
C PRO A 32 10.14 -8.58 -7.47
N GLU A 33 9.36 -8.68 -8.54
CA GLU A 33 8.41 -7.64 -8.98
C GLU A 33 6.97 -7.95 -8.52
N SER A 34 6.77 -8.97 -7.68
CA SER A 34 5.45 -9.34 -7.17
C SER A 34 4.84 -8.19 -6.38
N ILE A 35 3.52 -8.04 -6.49
CA ILE A 35 2.73 -7.14 -5.66
C ILE A 35 2.76 -7.51 -4.17
N LEU A 36 3.13 -8.75 -3.86
CA LEU A 36 3.30 -9.20 -2.50
C LEU A 36 4.54 -10.10 -2.43
N GLY A 37 5.53 -9.66 -1.69
CA GLY A 37 6.73 -10.42 -1.36
C GLY A 37 6.50 -11.43 -0.23
N HIS A 38 7.52 -12.27 0.03
CA HIS A 38 7.46 -13.25 1.10
C HIS A 38 7.33 -12.61 2.48
N ASP A 39 8.26 -11.69 2.81
CA ASP A 39 8.29 -10.99 4.10
C ASP A 39 7.00 -10.18 4.34
N GLU A 40 6.48 -9.53 3.30
CA GLU A 40 5.21 -8.80 3.35
C GLU A 40 4.03 -9.75 3.65
N PHE A 41 3.96 -10.91 2.99
CA PHE A 41 2.94 -11.92 3.27
C PHE A 41 3.07 -12.49 4.69
N GLU A 42 4.29 -12.71 5.18
CA GLU A 42 4.52 -13.14 6.57
C GLU A 42 4.01 -12.11 7.58
N LEU A 43 4.30 -10.82 7.37
CA LEU A 43 3.78 -9.75 8.22
C LEU A 43 2.24 -9.68 8.17
N LEU A 44 1.62 -9.84 6.99
CA LEU A 44 0.16 -9.89 6.87
C LEU A 44 -0.44 -11.04 7.69
N GLN A 45 0.19 -12.21 7.69
CA GLN A 45 -0.27 -13.36 8.48
C GLN A 45 -0.19 -13.10 9.98
N GLU A 46 0.73 -12.23 10.42
CA GLU A 46 0.86 -11.83 11.82
C GLU A 46 -0.10 -10.72 12.24
N LEU A 47 -0.58 -9.88 11.31
CA LEU A 47 -1.49 -8.74 11.61
C LEU A 47 -2.67 -9.17 12.47
N GLY A 48 -3.22 -10.36 12.22
CA GLY A 48 -4.32 -10.95 12.98
C GLY A 48 -4.10 -11.00 14.50
N ARG A 49 -2.84 -11.11 14.92
CA ARG A 49 -2.40 -11.17 16.33
C ARG A 49 -1.92 -9.82 16.84
N LEU A 50 -1.42 -8.97 15.95
CA LEU A 50 -0.82 -7.67 16.28
C LEU A 50 -1.87 -6.58 16.46
N THR A 51 -3.00 -6.66 15.74
CA THR A 51 -4.08 -5.68 15.78
C THR A 51 -5.42 -6.30 16.12
N GLY A 52 -6.36 -5.48 16.59
CA GLY A 52 -7.75 -5.86 16.77
C GLY A 52 -8.49 -6.10 15.45
N PRO A 53 -9.59 -6.87 15.46
CA PRO A 53 -10.35 -7.19 14.25
C PRO A 53 -11.09 -6.00 13.63
N GLY A 54 -11.24 -4.89 14.35
CA GLY A 54 -11.88 -3.67 13.87
C GLY A 54 -10.92 -2.52 13.59
N ASP A 55 -9.63 -2.69 13.90
CA ASP A 55 -8.64 -1.62 13.77
C ASP A 55 -8.38 -1.36 12.29
N VAL A 56 -8.40 -0.08 11.91
CA VAL A 56 -8.17 0.32 10.52
C VAL A 56 -6.68 0.52 10.28
N VAL A 57 -6.18 -0.11 9.23
CA VAL A 57 -4.78 -0.02 8.80
C VAL A 57 -4.67 0.93 7.60
N ALA A 58 -3.88 2.00 7.75
CA ALA A 58 -3.52 2.86 6.63
C ALA A 58 -2.46 2.20 5.75
N VAL A 59 -2.73 2.19 4.46
CA VAL A 59 -1.96 1.46 3.46
C VAL A 59 -1.72 2.31 2.22
N ASN A 60 -0.68 1.99 1.47
CA ASN A 60 -0.57 2.36 0.07
C ASN A 60 -1.19 1.24 -0.78
N PRO A 61 -2.31 1.45 -1.50
CA PRO A 61 -2.93 0.38 -2.27
C PRO A 61 -2.10 -0.05 -3.49
N TRP A 62 -1.09 0.73 -3.89
CA TRP A 62 -0.24 0.46 -5.05
C TRP A 62 0.92 -0.50 -4.75
N ASN A 63 1.28 -0.75 -3.49
CA ASN A 63 2.39 -1.63 -3.09
C ASN A 63 1.92 -2.93 -2.39
N GLY A 64 0.65 -3.28 -2.53
CA GLY A 64 0.11 -4.52 -1.97
C GLY A 64 -0.42 -4.41 -0.54
N GLY A 65 -0.26 -3.28 0.14
CA GLY A 65 -0.77 -3.08 1.51
C GLY A 65 -2.28 -3.35 1.66
N SER A 66 -3.09 -3.08 0.63
CA SER A 66 -4.54 -3.37 0.61
C SER A 66 -4.87 -4.86 0.79
N LEU A 67 -3.91 -5.77 0.56
CA LEU A 67 -4.06 -7.20 0.78
C LEU A 67 -4.15 -7.57 2.27
N ALA A 68 -3.88 -6.65 3.20
CA ALA A 68 -4.19 -6.84 4.61
C ALA A 68 -5.68 -7.18 4.86
N TRP A 69 -6.58 -6.65 4.05
CA TRP A 69 -7.99 -7.06 4.08
C TRP A 69 -8.16 -8.53 3.68
N ALA A 70 -7.54 -8.94 2.57
CA ALA A 70 -7.73 -10.27 2.00
C ALA A 70 -7.04 -11.39 2.81
N VAL A 71 -5.90 -11.09 3.42
CA VAL A 71 -5.07 -12.06 4.15
C VAL A 71 -5.40 -12.10 5.64
N ALA A 72 -5.58 -10.92 6.25
CA ALA A 72 -5.70 -10.78 7.71
C ALA A 72 -7.10 -10.36 8.18
N GLU A 73 -8.05 -10.15 7.26
CA GLU A 73 -9.38 -9.63 7.56
C GLU A 73 -9.33 -8.31 8.35
N ARG A 74 -8.34 -7.46 8.05
CA ARG A 74 -8.19 -6.13 8.67
C ARG A 74 -8.75 -5.02 7.77
N PRO A 75 -9.65 -4.17 8.28
CA PRO A 75 -10.08 -2.98 7.56
C PRO A 75 -8.87 -2.16 7.12
N VAL A 76 -8.91 -1.67 5.89
CA VAL A 76 -7.86 -0.81 5.33
C VAL A 76 -8.43 0.51 4.87
N THR A 77 -7.59 1.55 4.81
CA THR A 77 -8.01 2.86 4.30
C THR A 77 -8.42 2.81 2.83
N GLN A 78 -7.77 1.96 2.01
CA GLN A 78 -8.15 1.71 0.63
C GLN A 78 -8.03 0.24 0.23
N TYR A 79 -9.12 -0.28 -0.34
CA TYR A 79 -9.25 -1.68 -0.74
C TYR A 79 -8.78 -1.95 -2.18
N HIS A 80 -8.57 -0.90 -2.96
CA HIS A 80 -8.19 -0.97 -4.35
C HIS A 80 -7.37 0.25 -4.75
N VAL A 81 -6.70 0.15 -5.90
CA VAL A 81 -5.86 1.21 -6.45
C VAL A 81 -6.74 2.35 -6.98
N GLU A 82 -6.69 3.50 -6.31
CA GLU A 82 -7.33 4.76 -6.68
C GLU A 82 -6.58 5.92 -6.00
N ASP A 83 -6.87 7.16 -6.39
CA ASP A 83 -6.34 8.34 -5.69
C ASP A 83 -7.12 8.56 -4.37
N PRO A 84 -6.47 9.01 -3.29
CA PRO A 84 -7.17 9.26 -2.03
C PRO A 84 -8.03 10.54 -2.14
N GLU A 85 -9.21 10.51 -1.53
CA GLU A 85 -10.10 11.67 -1.37
C GLU A 85 -10.14 12.10 0.11
N PRO A 86 -10.44 13.38 0.42
CA PRO A 86 -10.58 13.82 1.80
C PRO A 86 -11.57 12.98 2.62
N PRO A 87 -11.23 12.61 3.87
CA PRO A 87 -10.05 13.06 4.62
C PRO A 87 -8.78 12.21 4.42
N LEU A 88 -8.82 11.18 3.56
CA LEU A 88 -7.71 10.23 3.43
C LEU A 88 -6.43 10.85 2.87
N ASP A 89 -6.55 11.81 1.95
CA ASP A 89 -5.41 12.50 1.35
C ASP A 89 -4.52 13.18 2.39
N GLU A 90 -5.13 13.86 3.37
CA GLU A 90 -4.42 14.46 4.51
C GLU A 90 -3.72 13.41 5.38
N LEU A 91 -4.35 12.24 5.56
CA LEU A 91 -3.76 11.14 6.33
C LEU A 91 -2.54 10.54 5.63
N VAL A 92 -2.69 10.08 4.39
CA VAL A 92 -1.63 9.33 3.69
C VAL A 92 -0.46 10.20 3.28
N ALA A 93 -0.65 11.53 3.23
CA ALA A 93 0.42 12.47 2.93
C ALA A 93 1.27 12.85 4.16
N GLY A 94 0.75 12.73 5.39
CA GLY A 94 1.39 13.37 6.55
C GLY A 94 1.33 12.63 7.89
N ILE A 95 0.82 11.39 7.95
CA ILE A 95 0.73 10.65 9.22
C ILE A 95 2.10 10.30 9.83
N ASP A 96 3.12 10.14 8.99
CA ASP A 96 4.53 9.91 9.33
C ASP A 96 5.14 11.01 10.23
N THR A 97 4.76 12.25 9.98
CA THR A 97 5.27 13.46 10.64
C THR A 97 4.19 14.14 11.49
N ALA A 98 3.07 13.44 11.70
CA ALA A 98 1.93 13.96 12.43
C ALA A 98 2.29 14.38 13.86
N ALA A 99 1.68 15.48 14.26
CA ALA A 99 1.72 16.02 15.61
C ALA A 99 0.29 16.39 16.05
N PRO A 100 0.02 16.54 17.36
CA PRO A 100 -1.32 16.86 17.84
C PRO A 100 -1.88 18.11 17.16
N GLY A 101 -3.12 18.02 16.66
CA GLY A 101 -3.80 19.09 15.93
C GLY A 101 -3.45 19.22 14.44
N SER A 102 -2.60 18.36 13.89
CA SER A 102 -2.35 18.29 12.44
C SER A 102 -3.59 17.79 11.66
N PRO A 103 -3.74 18.15 10.37
CA PRO A 103 -4.78 17.58 9.51
C PRO A 103 -4.73 16.05 9.45
N ALA A 104 -3.53 15.46 9.40
CA ALA A 104 -3.34 14.01 9.42
C ALA A 104 -3.89 13.36 10.69
N CYS A 105 -3.70 13.98 11.87
CA CYS A 105 -4.31 13.46 13.11
C CYS A 105 -5.84 13.56 13.11
N ALA A 106 -6.41 14.65 12.60
CA ALA A 106 -7.85 14.77 12.48
C ALA A 106 -8.43 13.72 11.51
N ALA A 107 -7.74 13.47 10.40
CA ALA A 107 -8.09 12.43 9.46
C ALA A 107 -7.94 11.02 10.06
N ALA A 108 -6.91 10.77 10.86
CA ALA A 108 -6.69 9.49 11.54
C ALA A 108 -7.81 9.21 12.55
N GLU A 109 -8.21 10.21 13.34
CA GLU A 109 -9.34 10.11 14.26
C GLU A 109 -10.66 9.87 13.50
N GLU A 110 -10.92 10.59 12.42
CA GLU A 110 -12.15 10.44 11.62
C GLU A 110 -12.24 9.07 10.94
N LEU A 111 -11.11 8.56 10.43
CA LEU A 111 -11.03 7.28 9.73
C LEU A 111 -10.82 6.09 10.68
N GLY A 112 -10.58 6.34 11.98
CA GLY A 112 -10.29 5.30 12.98
C GLY A 112 -8.98 4.55 12.72
N VAL A 113 -7.98 5.25 12.17
CA VAL A 113 -6.66 4.69 11.84
C VAL A 113 -5.76 4.75 13.07
N GLU A 114 -5.31 3.58 13.51
CA GLU A 114 -4.33 3.42 14.59
C GLU A 114 -3.00 2.83 14.08
N TRP A 115 -3.01 2.28 12.85
CA TRP A 115 -1.92 1.50 12.29
C TRP A 115 -1.53 1.98 10.90
N VAL A 116 -0.23 1.98 10.60
CA VAL A 116 0.31 2.19 9.26
C VAL A 116 1.08 0.94 8.83
N LEU A 117 0.80 0.45 7.62
CA LEU A 117 1.51 -0.68 7.03
C LEU A 117 2.39 -0.20 5.88
N ASP A 118 3.70 -0.26 6.09
CA ASP A 118 4.70 0.18 5.12
C ASP A 118 5.40 -1.02 4.47
N PHE A 119 5.09 -1.25 3.19
CA PHE A 119 5.75 -2.25 2.33
C PHE A 119 6.84 -1.63 1.45
N GLY A 120 7.24 -0.40 1.74
CA GLY A 120 8.25 0.33 1.00
C GLY A 120 7.76 0.78 -0.38
N THR A 121 8.71 1.05 -1.27
CA THR A 121 8.50 1.84 -2.49
C THR A 121 8.29 1.00 -3.75
N GLN A 122 8.19 -0.32 -3.64
CA GLN A 122 7.89 -1.18 -4.78
C GLN A 122 6.41 -1.09 -5.13
N LEU A 123 6.10 -0.67 -6.36
CA LEU A 123 4.72 -0.52 -6.82
C LEU A 123 4.33 -1.60 -7.81
N LEU A 124 3.04 -1.95 -7.84
CA LEU A 124 2.39 -2.82 -8.83
C LEU A 124 2.71 -2.40 -10.27
N VAL A 125 2.83 -1.08 -10.45
CA VAL A 125 3.13 -0.44 -11.72
C VAL A 125 4.45 0.32 -11.54
N PRO A 126 5.61 -0.30 -11.83
CA PRO A 126 6.92 0.24 -11.45
C PRO A 126 7.28 1.61 -12.06
N TRP A 127 6.62 1.99 -13.15
CA TRP A 127 6.83 3.28 -13.81
C TRP A 127 5.93 4.40 -13.26
N ALA A 128 4.91 4.08 -12.45
CA ALA A 128 4.00 5.07 -11.88
C ALA A 128 4.63 5.62 -10.61
N THR A 129 5.29 6.78 -10.67
CA THR A 129 5.99 7.36 -9.52
C THR A 129 5.10 8.22 -8.63
N GLU A 130 4.03 8.81 -9.18
CA GLU A 130 3.10 9.67 -8.45
C GLU A 130 2.56 9.05 -7.14
N PRO A 131 2.22 7.75 -7.07
CA PRO A 131 1.76 7.14 -5.81
C PRO A 131 2.77 7.19 -4.66
N LEU A 132 4.07 7.29 -4.94
CA LEU A 132 5.07 7.46 -3.87
C LEU A 132 5.01 8.85 -3.24
N GLU A 133 4.60 9.86 -4.01
CA GLU A 133 4.42 11.23 -3.50
C GLU A 133 3.06 11.37 -2.81
N VAL A 134 2.00 10.78 -3.37
CA VAL A 134 0.64 10.86 -2.82
C VAL A 134 0.51 10.12 -1.48
N TYR A 135 1.17 8.97 -1.33
CA TYR A 135 1.12 8.12 -0.13
C TYR A 135 2.40 8.20 0.71
N SER A 136 3.11 9.33 0.66
CA SER A 136 4.43 9.47 1.29
C SER A 136 4.42 9.17 2.78
N GLY A 137 3.37 9.57 3.50
CA GLY A 137 3.25 9.37 4.94
C GLY A 137 2.98 7.93 5.38
N VAL A 138 2.73 7.02 4.43
CA VAL A 138 2.54 5.59 4.70
C VAL A 138 3.49 4.71 3.87
N THR A 139 4.48 5.30 3.21
CA THR A 139 5.36 4.60 2.26
C THR A 139 6.83 4.99 2.47
N GLY A 140 7.68 4.02 2.79
CA GLY A 140 9.12 4.26 2.95
C GLY A 140 9.45 5.09 4.18
N VAL A 141 8.76 4.84 5.29
CA VAL A 141 8.90 5.54 6.56
C VAL A 141 10.32 5.37 7.12
N ASP A 142 10.96 6.48 7.45
CA ASP A 142 12.24 6.54 8.16
C ASP A 142 12.00 6.92 9.64
N PRO A 143 12.15 5.97 10.58
CA PRO A 143 11.95 6.25 12.01
C PRO A 143 12.80 7.38 12.59
N ALA A 144 13.90 7.78 11.92
CA ALA A 144 14.70 8.92 12.34
C ALA A 144 14.12 10.28 11.91
N ALA A 145 13.33 10.31 10.83
CA ALA A 145 12.72 11.51 10.26
C ALA A 145 11.22 11.63 10.57
N ASP A 146 10.56 10.50 10.86
CA ASP A 146 9.11 10.34 10.92
C ASP A 146 8.65 9.98 12.35
N PRO A 147 8.62 10.96 13.27
CA PRO A 147 8.34 10.71 14.69
C PRO A 147 6.87 10.37 14.98
N GLY A 148 5.98 10.49 13.98
CA GLY A 148 4.55 10.21 14.14
C GLY A 148 4.24 8.72 14.25
N LEU A 149 5.20 7.85 13.91
CA LEU A 149 5.01 6.41 13.79
C LEU A 149 6.03 5.64 14.64
N ALA A 150 5.54 4.70 15.45
CA ALA A 150 6.37 3.81 16.26
C ALA A 150 6.34 2.37 15.68
N PRO A 151 7.50 1.75 15.38
CA PRO A 151 7.51 0.40 14.80
C PRO A 151 7.07 -0.65 15.83
N VAL A 152 6.17 -1.54 15.42
CA VAL A 152 5.61 -2.61 16.27
C VAL A 152 6.06 -3.99 15.83
N ALA A 153 6.08 -4.25 14.52
CA ALA A 153 6.55 -5.51 13.94
C ALA A 153 7.26 -5.26 12.61
N ARG A 154 8.20 -6.14 12.27
CA ARG A 154 8.97 -6.06 11.03
C ARG A 154 9.26 -7.46 10.52
N GLU A 155 9.00 -7.67 9.23
CA GLU A 155 9.53 -8.79 8.46
C GLU A 155 10.30 -8.22 7.29
N GLY A 156 11.62 -8.46 7.28
CA GLY A 156 12.53 -7.85 6.31
C GLY A 156 12.34 -6.34 6.15
N GLY A 157 11.93 -5.92 4.95
CA GLY A 157 11.62 -4.53 4.62
C GLY A 157 10.25 -4.04 5.09
N ALA A 158 9.29 -4.94 5.28
CA ALA A 158 7.91 -4.63 5.63
C ALA A 158 7.77 -4.31 7.12
N VAL A 159 6.99 -3.28 7.45
CA VAL A 159 6.85 -2.80 8.82
C VAL A 159 5.40 -2.44 9.13
N LEU A 160 4.95 -2.87 10.32
CA LEU A 160 3.74 -2.36 10.95
C LEU A 160 4.16 -1.28 11.96
N TYR A 161 3.57 -0.09 11.82
CA TYR A 161 3.73 1.02 12.74
C TYR A 161 2.42 1.32 13.48
N GLU A 162 2.53 1.73 14.73
CA GLU A 162 1.47 2.36 15.53
C GLU A 162 1.55 3.88 15.35
N VAL A 163 0.40 4.53 15.21
CA VAL A 163 0.31 6.00 15.16
C VAL A 163 0.47 6.54 16.58
N VAL A 164 1.58 7.23 16.85
CA VAL A 164 1.91 7.79 18.17
C VAL A 164 2.02 9.32 18.18
N GLY A 165 2.18 9.93 17.00
CA GLY A 165 2.34 11.38 16.86
C GLY A 165 1.09 12.18 17.25
N CYS A 166 -0.06 11.51 17.32
CA CYS A 166 -1.33 12.14 17.67
C CYS A 166 -1.64 12.07 19.18
N ASP A 167 -0.85 11.32 19.96
CA ASP A 167 -1.03 11.19 21.41
C ASP A 167 -0.30 12.32 22.17
N GLY A 168 -1.06 13.18 22.86
CA GLY A 168 -0.53 14.33 23.60
C GLY A 168 -1.57 15.46 23.67
N PRO A 169 -1.53 16.34 24.69
CA PRO A 169 -2.70 17.08 25.16
C PRO A 169 -3.40 17.94 24.11
#